data_AF-A0A5K0ZHR6-F1
#
_entry.id   AF-A0A5K0ZHR6-F1
#
_cell.length_a   1.000
_cell.length_b   1.000
_cell.length_c   1.000
_cell.angle_alpha   90.00
_cell.angle_beta   90.00
_cell.angle_gamma   90.00
#
_symmetry.space_group_name_H-M   'P 1'
#
loop_
_entity.id
_entity.type
_entity.pdbx_description
1 polymer ?
#
loop_
_entity_poly.entity_id
_entity_poly.type
_entity_poly.pdbx_seq_one_letter_code
_entity_poly.pdbx_strand_id
1 'polypeptide(L)' 'MNPEYDTWERADQLDLSWIMATLSEPMLPQLISYTSAFQAWCTLEQQYASQSNLRIIQLKRELQNVKNCDMLMADYLNH' A
#
# COMPACT_ATOMS: atom_id res chain seq x y z
N MET A 1 33.67 -16.56 8.86
CA MET A 1 32.21 -16.62 8.84
C MET A 1 31.72 -16.32 10.24
N ASN A 2 30.83 -15.33 10.41
CA ASN A 2 30.24 -15.02 11.70
C ASN A 2 28.97 -15.90 11.87
N PRO A 3 28.96 -16.89 12.77
CA PRO A 3 27.82 -17.79 12.94
C PRO A 3 26.53 -17.07 13.37
N GLU A 4 26.64 -15.90 14.00
CA GLU A 4 25.48 -15.06 14.32
C GLU A 4 24.85 -14.45 13.06
N TYR A 5 25.67 -14.08 12.07
CA TYR A 5 25.21 -13.57 10.78
C TYR A 5 24.48 -14.65 9.99
N ASP A 6 25.04 -15.87 9.94
CA ASP A 6 24.40 -17.03 9.27
C ASP A 6 23.07 -17.44 9.93
N THR A 7 22.89 -17.10 11.21
CA THR A 7 21.64 -17.37 11.94
C THR A 7 20.61 -16.27 11.66
N TRP A 8 21.04 -15.01 11.64
CA TRP A 8 20.21 -13.87 11.26
C TRP A 8 19.71 -13.97 9.81
N GLU A 9 20.59 -14.35 8.88
CA GLU A 9 20.24 -14.49 7.46
C GLU A 9 19.20 -15.59 7.24
N ARG A 10 19.32 -16.73 7.94
CA ARG A 10 18.29 -17.79 7.88
C ARG A 10 16.94 -17.34 8.45
N ALA A 11 16.94 -16.52 9.50
CA ALA A 11 15.71 -15.96 10.06
C ALA A 11 15.06 -14.96 9.07
N ASP A 12 15.85 -14.06 8.48
CA ASP A 12 15.37 -13.08 7.49
C ASP A 12 14.76 -13.78 6.26
N GLN A 13 15.36 -14.86 5.76
CA GLN A 13 14.79 -15.65 4.66
C GLN A 13 13.47 -16.37 5.02
N LEU A 14 13.32 -16.80 6.27
CA LEU A 14 12.09 -17.42 6.76
C LEU A 14 10.97 -16.39 6.87
N ASP A 15 11.27 -15.22 7.43
CA ASP A 15 10.33 -14.09 7.52
C ASP A 15 9.91 -13.61 6.13
N LEU A 16 10.86 -13.53 5.18
CA LEU A 16 10.58 -13.20 3.78
C LEU A 16 9.63 -14.21 3.14
N SER A 17 9.87 -15.51 3.37
CA SER A 17 9.00 -16.58 2.86
C SER A 17 7.57 -16.49 3.41
N TRP A 18 7.42 -16.15 4.69
CA TRP A 18 6.11 -15.92 5.32
C TRP A 18 5.42 -14.70 4.74
N ILE A 19 6.14 -13.57 4.59
CA ILE A 19 5.61 -12.37 3.95
C ILE A 19 5.12 -12.69 2.54
N MET A 20 5.92 -13.38 1.73
CA MET A 20 5.54 -13.78 0.36
C MET A 20 4.32 -14.71 0.34
N ALA A 21 4.19 -15.63 1.31
CA ALA A 21 3.04 -16.53 1.40
C ALA A 21 1.73 -15.83 1.79
N THR A 22 1.80 -14.74 2.56
CA THR A 22 0.60 -13.96 2.96
C THR A 22 0.09 -13.01 1.89
N LEU A 23 0.89 -12.73 0.85
CA LEU A 23 0.56 -11.77 -0.19
C LEU A 23 0.00 -12.50 -1.42
N SER A 24 -1.12 -12.01 -1.94
CA SER A 24 -1.78 -12.58 -3.13
C SER A 24 -1.02 -12.24 -4.43
N GLU A 25 -1.16 -13.12 -5.44
CA GLU A 25 -0.48 -13.12 -6.76
C GLU A 25 -0.17 -11.78 -7.46
N PRO A 26 -0.97 -10.70 -7.41
CA PRO A 26 -0.63 -9.48 -8.16
C PRO A 26 0.58 -8.70 -7.64
N MET A 27 1.07 -8.95 -6.42
CA MET A 27 2.24 -8.22 -5.86
C MET A 27 3.56 -8.99 -5.96
N LEU A 28 3.51 -10.29 -6.27
CA LEU A 28 4.67 -11.18 -6.36
C LEU A 28 5.78 -10.73 -7.34
N PRO A 29 5.47 -10.16 -8.53
CA PRO A 29 6.52 -9.76 -9.48
C PRO A 29 7.39 -8.61 -8.97
N GLN A 30 6.82 -7.72 -8.13
CA GLN A 30 7.56 -6.59 -7.56
C GLN A 30 8.42 -7.04 -6.38
N LEU A 31 7.94 -8.02 -5.61
CA LEU A 31 8.62 -8.49 -4.41
C LEU A 31 9.69 -9.56 -4.62
N ILE A 32 9.63 -10.32 -5.73
CA ILE A 32 10.65 -11.31 -6.13
C ILE A 32 12.05 -10.69 -6.31
N SER A 33 12.15 -9.37 -6.47
CA SER A 33 13.42 -8.66 -6.63
C SER A 33 14.11 -8.33 -5.29
N TYR A 34 13.44 -8.51 -4.15
CA TYR A 34 14.00 -8.18 -2.84
C TYR A 34 14.68 -9.38 -2.20
N THR A 35 15.87 -9.13 -1.67
CA THR A 35 16.74 -10.14 -1.04
C THR A 35 16.66 -10.15 0.49
N SER A 36 15.90 -9.21 1.09
CA SER A 36 15.70 -9.14 2.54
C SER A 36 14.24 -8.89 2.92
N ALA A 37 13.79 -9.55 3.99
CA ALA A 37 12.47 -9.34 4.59
C ALA A 37 12.20 -7.88 4.96
N PHE A 38 13.24 -7.17 5.42
CA PHE A 38 13.14 -5.75 5.77
C PHE A 38 12.75 -4.88 4.56
N GLN A 39 13.38 -5.12 3.40
CA GLN A 39 13.08 -4.37 2.18
C GLN A 39 11.68 -4.68 1.65
N ALA A 40 11.28 -5.95 1.70
CA ALA A 40 9.94 -6.37 1.36
C ALA A 40 8.89 -5.68 2.26
N TRP A 41 9.11 -5.67 3.57
CA TRP A 41 8.22 -5.04 4.54
C TRP A 41 8.10 -3.52 4.35
N CYS A 42 9.23 -2.82 4.19
CA CYS A 42 9.24 -1.38 4.00
C CYS A 42 8.53 -0.97 2.69
N THR A 43 8.70 -1.75 1.62
CA THR A 43 8.01 -1.51 0.34
C THR A 43 6.50 -1.71 0.47
N LEU A 44 6.08 -2.76 1.17
CA LEU A 44 4.66 -3.00 1.47
C LEU A 44 4.06 -1.85 2.26
N GLU A 45 4.74 -1.41 3.32
CA GLU A 45 4.31 -0.27 4.13
C GLU A 45 4.10 0.98 3.26
N GLN A 46 5.07 1.32 2.40
CA GLN A 46 4.96 2.47 1.50
C GLN A 46 3.83 2.32 0.48
N GLN A 47 3.66 1.14 -0.11
CA GLN A 47 2.65 0.89 -1.13
C GLN A 47 1.24 0.96 -0.55
N TYR A 48 1.00 0.33 0.60
CA TYR A 48 -0.30 0.39 1.27
C TYR A 48 -0.58 1.79 1.86
N ALA A 49 0.44 2.47 2.41
CA ALA A 49 0.31 3.85 2.86
C ALA A 49 -0.05 4.80 1.71
N SER A 50 0.60 4.66 0.55
CA SER A 50 0.30 5.48 -0.63
C SER A 50 -1.09 5.20 -1.20
N GLN A 51 -1.51 3.94 -1.28
CA GLN A 51 -2.85 3.57 -1.72
C GLN A 51 -3.94 4.14 -0.80
N SER A 52 -3.73 4.08 0.52
CA SER A 52 -4.63 4.68 1.52
C SER A 52 -4.74 6.20 1.33
N ASN A 53 -3.61 6.89 1.16
CA ASN A 53 -3.59 8.34 0.94
C ASN A 53 -4.31 8.74 -0.36
N LEU A 54 -4.07 8.02 -1.47
CA LEU A 54 -4.75 8.26 -2.74
C LEU A 54 -6.26 8.06 -2.61
N ARG A 55 -6.69 7.01 -1.90
CA ARG A 55 -8.11 6.75 -1.63
C ARG A 55 -8.76 7.87 -0.80
N ILE A 56 -8.06 8.39 0.21
CA ILE A 56 -8.53 9.54 1.00
C ILE A 56 -8.72 10.77 0.10
N ILE A 57 -7.76 11.05 -0.79
CA ILE A 57 -7.84 12.18 -1.72
C ILE A 57 -9.01 12.00 -2.70
N GLN A 58 -9.21 10.80 -3.24
CA GLN A 58 -10.32 10.48 -4.14
C GLN A 58 -11.67 10.72 -3.45
N LEU A 59 -11.86 10.19 -2.25
CA LEU A 59 -13.10 10.37 -1.48
C LEU A 59 -13.37 11.84 -1.15
N LYS A 60 -12.34 12.60 -0.78
CA LYS A 60 -12.48 14.06 -0.56
C LYS A 60 -12.96 14.78 -1.82
N ARG A 61 -12.42 14.41 -2.99
CA ARG A 61 -12.82 14.97 -4.28
C ARG A 61 -14.27 14.62 -4.62
N GLU A 62 -14.67 13.36 -4.43
CA GLU A 62 -16.06 12.93 -4.65
C GLU A 62 -17.03 13.72 -3.76
N LEU A 63 -16.73 13.86 -2.46
CA LEU A 63 -17.54 14.66 -1.54
C LEU A 63 -17.64 16.14 -1.96
N GLN A 64 -16.53 16.74 -2.40
CA GLN A 64 -16.55 18.11 -2.90
C GLN A 64 -17.40 18.24 -4.17
N ASN A 65 -17.30 17.28 -5.09
CA ASN A 65 -18.10 17.26 -6.31
C ASN A 65 -19.61 17.12 -6.02
N VAL A 66 -19.98 16.27 -5.07
CA VAL A 66 -21.39 16.14 -4.63
C VAL A 66 -21.91 17.46 -4.07
N LYS A 67 -21.14 18.12 -3.19
CA LYS A 67 -21.51 19.43 -2.64
C LYS A 67 -21.67 20.52 -3.71
N ASN A 68 -20.77 20.53 -4.70
CA ASN A 68 -20.83 21.49 -5.81
C ASN A 68 -22.04 21.24 -6.72
N CYS A 69 -22.41 19.97 -6.94
CA CYS A 69 -23.61 19.60 -7.69
C CYS A 69 -24.89 20.05 -6.97
N ASP A 70 -24.96 19.88 -5.64
CA ASP A 70 -26.08 20.36 -4.82
C ASP A 70 -26.21 21.90 -4.87
N MET A 71 -25.09 22.63 -4.82
CA MET A 71 -25.09 24.09 -4.98
C MET A 71 -25.61 24.51 -6.36
N LEU A 72 -25.13 23.87 -7.43
CA LEU A 72 -25.60 24.15 -8.79
C LEU A 72 -27.11 23.88 -8.91
N MET A 73 -27.59 22.74 -8.40
CA MET A 73 -29.02 22.41 -8.44
C MET A 73 -29.88 23.41 -7.64
N ALA A 74 -29.39 23.86 -6.48
CA ALA A 74 -30.07 24.89 -5.70
C ALA A 74 -30.10 26.24 -6.42
N ASP A 75 -29.03 26.63 -7.13
CA ASP A 75 -29.01 27.84 -7.94
C ASP A 75 -29.97 27.75 -9.14
N TYR A 76 -30.09 26.58 -9.77
CA TYR A 76 -31.06 26.35 -10.86
C TYR A 76 -32.52 26.43 -10.40
N LEU A 77 -32.82 26.03 -9.16
CA LEU A 77 -34.19 26.03 -8.62
C LEU A 77 -34.64 27.41 -8.10
N ASN A 78 -33.72 28.37 -7.95
CA ASN A 78 -33.99 29.74 -7.51
C ASN A 78 -34.17 30.74 -8.66
N HIS A 79 -34.27 30.26 -9.90
CA HIS A 79 -34.56 31.04 -11.11
C HIS A 79 -35.80 30.50 -11.83
#